data_AF-A0A6P5H524-F1
#
_entry.id   AF-A0A6P5H524-F1
#
_cell.length_a   1.000
_cell.length_b   1.000
_cell.length_c   1.000
_cell.angle_alpha   90.00
_cell.angle_beta   90.00
_cell.angle_gamma   90.00
#
_symmetry.space_group_name_H-M   'P 1'
#
loop_
_entity.id
_entity.type
_entity.pdbx_description
1 polymer ?
#
loop_
_entity_poly.entity_id
_entity_poly.type
_entity_poly.pdbx_seq_one_letter_code
_entity_poly.pdbx_strand_id
1 'polypeptide(L)'
;MSVEEFEQGKEWLNDTFHLIRGEDDCLPSVKWVLELAKAAVRRYRVRGLVIDPYNELDHQRPPNQTETEYVSQILTMIKRFAQHHGCHVWFVAHPKQIEATSRI
;
A
#
# COMPACT_ATOMS: atom_id res chain seq x y z
N MET A 1 12.00 18.11 24.38
CA MET A 1 11.41 16.77 24.48
C MET A 1 11.80 16.18 25.81
N SER A 2 10.86 16.10 26.73
CA SER A 2 11.04 15.34 27.97
C SER A 2 10.96 13.84 27.67
N VAL A 3 11.42 13.02 28.62
CA VAL A 3 11.31 11.55 28.52
C VAL A 3 9.83 11.14 28.48
N GLU A 4 8.97 11.87 29.17
CA GLU A 4 7.52 11.61 29.20
C GLU A 4 6.84 11.93 27.86
N GLU A 5 7.19 13.05 27.22
CA GLU A 5 6.72 13.38 25.87
C GLU A 5 7.15 12.31 24.84
N PHE A 6 8.34 11.74 25.03
CA PHE A 6 8.86 10.69 24.16
C PHE A 6 8.09 9.37 24.31
N GLU A 7 7.80 8.92 25.52
CA GLU A 7 7.01 7.69 25.74
C GLU A 7 5.56 7.85 25.26
N GLN A 8 4.91 8.99 25.55
CA GLN A 8 3.58 9.30 25.04
C GLN A 8 3.53 9.30 23.51
N GLY A 9 4.58 9.82 22.86
CA GLY A 9 4.69 9.79 21.40
C GLY A 9 4.75 8.37 20.83
N LYS A 10 5.44 7.44 21.50
CA LYS A 10 5.50 6.03 21.05
C LYS A 10 4.17 5.33 21.20
N GLU A 11 3.47 5.53 22.32
CA GLU A 11 2.14 4.95 22.53
C GLU A 11 1.17 5.45 21.46
N TRP A 12 1.16 6.76 21.20
CA TRP A 12 0.36 7.35 20.13
C TRP A 12 0.67 6.76 18.74
N LEU A 13 1.95 6.54 18.43
CA LEU A 13 2.36 5.93 17.16
C LEU A 13 1.83 4.49 17.03
N ASN A 14 1.94 3.69 18.09
CA ASN A 14 1.47 2.30 18.09
C ASN A 14 -0.06 2.19 17.93
N ASP A 15 -0.80 3.14 18.50
CA ASP A 15 -2.26 3.17 18.40
C ASP A 15 -2.76 3.72 17.07
N THR A 16 -1.98 4.59 16.42
CA THR A 16 -2.38 5.30 15.21
C THR A 16 -1.96 4.57 13.92
N PHE A 17 -0.80 3.91 13.93
CA PHE A 17 -0.24 3.28 12.74
C PHE A 17 -0.26 1.76 12.83
N HIS A 18 -0.98 1.14 11.90
CA HIS A 18 -0.98 -0.32 11.74
C HIS A 18 -0.19 -0.69 10.50
N LEU A 19 0.94 -1.37 10.70
CA LEU A 19 1.79 -1.86 9.62
C LEU A 19 1.24 -3.19 9.10
N ILE A 20 1.07 -3.27 7.78
CA ILE A 20 0.79 -4.51 7.07
C ILE A 20 2.11 -4.97 6.44
N ARG A 21 2.63 -6.11 6.86
CA ARG A 21 3.84 -6.72 6.28
C ARG A 21 3.48 -8.09 5.69
N GLY A 22 3.96 -8.36 4.48
CA GLY A 22 3.91 -9.71 3.92
C GLY A 22 4.87 -10.62 4.69
N GLU A 23 4.54 -11.91 4.79
CA GLU A 23 5.48 -12.93 5.29
C GLU A 23 6.53 -13.23 4.21
N ASP A 24 7.74 -13.60 4.63
CA ASP A 24 9.00 -13.46 3.87
C ASP A 24 9.09 -14.22 2.52
N ASP A 25 8.12 -15.09 2.18
CA ASP A 25 8.21 -15.97 1.00
C ASP A 25 7.27 -15.61 -0.16
N CYS A 26 6.40 -14.60 -0.03
CA CYS A 26 5.55 -14.18 -1.16
C CYS A 26 5.28 -12.67 -1.24
N LEU A 27 5.35 -12.13 -2.45
CA LEU A 27 4.93 -10.75 -2.71
C LEU A 27 3.40 -10.64 -2.49
N PRO A 28 2.93 -9.64 -1.74
CA PRO A 28 1.50 -9.49 -1.47
C PRO A 28 0.77 -9.01 -2.74
N SER A 29 -0.33 -9.65 -3.10
CA SER A 29 -1.21 -9.14 -4.15
C SER A 29 -2.01 -7.93 -3.65
N VAL A 30 -2.39 -7.02 -4.57
CA VAL A 30 -3.29 -5.88 -4.25
C VAL A 30 -4.57 -6.35 -3.54
N LYS A 31 -5.15 -7.48 -3.97
CA LYS A 31 -6.37 -8.02 -3.37
C LYS A 31 -6.16 -8.40 -1.90
N TRP A 32 -5.02 -9.04 -1.60
CA TRP A 32 -4.66 -9.41 -0.23
C TRP A 32 -4.49 -8.16 0.65
N VAL A 33 -3.80 -7.13 0.14
CA VAL A 33 -3.64 -5.85 0.85
C VAL A 33 -5.00 -5.22 1.15
N LEU A 34 -5.91 -5.19 0.19
CA LEU A 34 -7.25 -4.59 0.38
C LEU A 34 -8.11 -5.38 1.38
N GLU A 35 -8.01 -6.71 1.44
CA GLU A 35 -8.75 -7.50 2.45
C GLU A 35 -8.19 -7.28 3.86
N LEU A 36 -6.87 -7.14 4.03
CA LEU A 36 -6.29 -6.76 5.31
C LEU A 36 -6.67 -5.33 5.71
N ALA A 37 -6.61 -4.39 4.78
CA ALA A 37 -7.03 -3.01 5.00
C ALA A 37 -8.51 -2.95 5.42
N LYS A 38 -9.38 -3.75 4.79
CA LYS A 38 -10.79 -3.88 5.18
C LYS A 38 -10.95 -4.36 6.62
N ALA A 39 -10.16 -5.34 7.06
CA ALA A 39 -10.16 -5.79 8.45
C ALA A 39 -9.71 -4.68 9.40
N ALA A 40 -8.67 -3.93 9.04
CA ALA A 40 -8.16 -2.80 9.82
C ALA A 40 -9.17 -1.65 9.92
N VAL A 41 -9.85 -1.27 8.81
CA VAL A 41 -10.91 -0.27 8.81
C VAL A 41 -12.06 -0.70 9.74
N ARG A 42 -12.46 -1.97 9.70
CA ARG A 42 -13.56 -2.47 10.53
C ARG A 42 -13.20 -2.54 12.02
N ARG A 43 -11.97 -2.93 12.34
CA ARG A 43 -11.53 -3.17 13.73
C ARG A 43 -11.02 -1.92 14.42
N TYR A 44 -10.25 -1.10 13.72
CA TYR A 44 -9.55 0.05 14.28
C TYR A 44 -10.06 1.39 13.74
N ARG A 45 -11.08 1.38 12.85
CA ARG A 45 -11.65 2.59 12.23
C ARG A 45 -10.62 3.43 11.48
N VAL A 46 -9.62 2.78 10.90
CA VAL A 46 -8.61 3.40 10.04
C VAL A 46 -9.28 4.15 8.89
N ARG A 47 -8.82 5.38 8.62
CA ARG A 47 -9.33 6.26 7.55
C ARG A 47 -8.30 6.54 6.46
N GLY A 48 -7.09 6.00 6.59
CA GLY A 48 -5.99 6.18 5.67
C GLY A 48 -5.28 4.85 5.39
N LEU A 49 -5.00 4.57 4.11
CA LEU A 49 -4.20 3.43 3.67
C LEU A 49 -3.06 3.94 2.78
N VAL A 50 -1.83 3.60 3.12
CA VAL A 50 -0.65 3.91 2.31
C VAL A 50 -0.15 2.62 1.68
N ILE A 51 -0.06 2.61 0.36
CA ILE A 51 0.55 1.54 -0.44
C ILE A 51 1.79 2.13 -1.09
N ASP A 52 2.94 1.81 -0.51
CA ASP A 52 4.23 2.39 -0.91
C ASP A 52 5.38 1.37 -0.73
N PRO A 53 6.15 1.02 -1.79
CA PRO A 53 5.90 1.32 -3.20
C PRO A 53 4.96 0.31 -3.86
N TYR A 54 4.11 0.74 -4.81
CA TYR A 54 3.19 -0.21 -5.46
C TYR A 54 3.87 -1.29 -6.32
N ASN A 55 5.10 -1.03 -6.76
CA ASN A 55 5.88 -1.93 -7.61
C ASN A 55 6.29 -3.24 -6.90
N GLU A 56 6.24 -3.27 -5.57
CA GLU A 56 6.54 -4.47 -4.77
C GLU A 56 5.35 -5.42 -4.62
N LEU A 57 4.17 -5.04 -5.12
CA LEU A 57 3.02 -5.93 -5.11
C LEU A 57 3.16 -7.01 -6.18
N ASP A 58 2.68 -8.22 -5.91
CA ASP A 58 2.72 -9.31 -6.88
C ASP A 58 1.91 -8.94 -8.13
N HIS A 59 2.64 -8.70 -9.21
CA HIS A 59 2.08 -8.41 -10.52
C HIS A 59 1.84 -9.71 -11.29
N GLN A 60 0.80 -10.44 -10.90
CA GLN A 60 0.27 -11.56 -11.70
C GLN A 60 -0.43 -11.04 -12.96
N ARG A 61 0.36 -10.50 -13.88
CA ARG A 61 -0.10 -9.99 -15.17
C ARG A 61 -0.32 -11.16 -16.12
N PRO A 62 -1.54 -11.40 -16.62
CA PRO A 62 -1.79 -12.34 -17.69
C PRO A 62 -0.94 -12.00 -18.92
N PRO A 63 -0.48 -13.00 -19.69
CA PRO A 63 0.44 -12.79 -20.82
C PRO A 63 -0.12 -11.90 -21.93
N ASN A 64 -1.44 -11.74 -22.01
CA ASN A 64 -2.16 -10.92 -22.98
C ASN A 64 -2.57 -9.53 -22.45
N GLN A 65 -2.10 -9.13 -21.26
CA GLN A 65 -2.45 -7.84 -20.66
C GLN A 65 -1.26 -6.88 -20.67
N THR A 66 -1.48 -5.64 -21.10
CA THR A 66 -0.47 -4.58 -20.99
C THR A 66 -0.32 -4.10 -19.54
N GLU A 67 0.85 -3.52 -19.22
CA GLU A 67 1.08 -2.91 -17.90
C GLU A 67 0.03 -1.82 -17.59
N THR A 68 -0.29 -0.98 -18.58
CA THR A 68 -1.31 0.08 -18.46
C THR A 68 -2.70 -0.47 -18.10
N GLU A 69 -3.14 -1.55 -18.76
CA GLU A 69 -4.43 -2.17 -18.46
C GLU A 69 -4.45 -2.78 -17.06
N TYR A 70 -3.34 -3.41 -16.65
CA TYR A 70 -3.20 -4.00 -15.34
C TYR A 70 -3.21 -2.93 -14.23
N VAL A 71 -2.44 -1.86 -14.39
CA VAL A 71 -2.44 -0.72 -13.47
C VAL A 71 -3.83 -0.08 -13.39
N SER A 72 -4.53 0.06 -14.52
CA SER A 72 -5.90 0.61 -14.54
C SER A 72 -6.88 -0.27 -13.74
N GLN A 73 -6.73 -1.59 -13.79
CA GLN A 73 -7.53 -2.51 -12.97
C GLN A 73 -7.23 -2.36 -11.49
N ILE A 74 -5.96 -2.24 -11.10
CA ILE A 74 -5.54 -2.00 -9.71
C ILE A 74 -6.16 -0.70 -9.19
N LEU A 75 -5.99 0.40 -9.93
CA LEU A 75 -6.53 1.71 -9.55
C LEU A 75 -8.05 1.67 -9.41
N THR A 76 -8.75 0.91 -10.25
CA THR A 76 -10.20 0.71 -10.14
C THR A 76 -10.57 -0.02 -8.85
N MET A 77 -9.84 -1.07 -8.47
CA MET A 77 -10.07 -1.79 -7.21
C MET A 77 -9.84 -0.88 -5.99
N ILE A 78 -8.73 -0.13 -5.99
CA ILE A 78 -8.38 0.80 -4.91
C ILE A 78 -9.43 1.90 -4.78
N LYS A 79 -9.85 2.50 -5.89
CA LYS A 79 -10.88 3.55 -5.90
C LYS A 79 -12.20 3.06 -5.32
N ARG A 80 -12.62 1.84 -5.70
CA ARG A 80 -13.84 1.22 -5.14
C ARG A 80 -13.71 0.97 -3.64
N PHE A 81 -12.56 0.47 -3.19
CA PHE A 81 -12.29 0.30 -1.76
C PHE A 81 -12.39 1.62 -1.00
N ALA A 82 -11.71 2.66 -1.48
CA ALA A 82 -11.70 3.99 -0.87
C ALA A 82 -13.14 4.55 -0.71
N GLN A 83 -13.95 4.44 -1.77
CA GLN A 83 -15.34 4.90 -1.77
C GLN A 83 -16.23 4.08 -0.83
N HIS A 84 -16.11 2.75 -0.86
CA HIS A 84 -16.94 1.86 -0.05
C HIS A 84 -16.64 1.98 1.46
N HIS A 85 -15.39 2.24 1.81
CA HIS A 85 -14.93 2.27 3.21
C HIS A 85 -14.72 3.68 3.78
N GLY A 86 -14.94 4.74 2.98
CA GLY A 86 -14.69 6.12 3.43
C GLY A 86 -13.23 6.37 3.82
N CYS A 87 -12.31 5.64 3.16
CA CYS A 87 -10.88 5.63 3.44
C CYS A 87 -10.13 6.39 2.33
N HIS A 88 -9.19 7.24 2.70
CA HIS A 88 -8.24 7.81 1.74
C HIS A 88 -7.13 6.80 1.45
N VAL A 89 -6.72 6.67 0.19
CA VAL A 89 -5.66 5.73 -0.20
C VAL A 89 -4.56 6.49 -0.94
N TRP A 90 -3.35 6.43 -0.41
CA TRP A 90 -2.13 6.86 -1.11
C TRP A 90 -1.55 5.66 -1.84
N PHE A 91 -1.43 5.79 -3.16
CA PHE A 91 -0.84 4.78 -4.03
C PHE A 91 0.42 5.36 -4.65
N VAL A 92 1.58 4.97 -4.12
CA VAL A 92 2.86 5.67 -4.37
C VAL A 92 3.67 4.94 -5.42
N ALA A 93 3.95 5.67 -6.51
CA ALA A 93 4.76 5.23 -7.63
C ALA A 93 6.22 5.64 -7.43
N HIS A 94 7.09 4.68 -7.17
CA HIS A 94 8.53 4.92 -7.21
C HIS A 94 9.03 4.88 -8.66
N PRO A 95 9.78 5.88 -9.12
CA PRO A 95 10.38 5.85 -10.44
C PRO A 95 11.31 4.64 -10.54
N LYS A 96 11.17 3.83 -11.61
CA LYS A 96 12.18 2.83 -11.93
C LYS A 96 13.49 3.57 -12.17
N GLN A 97 14.57 3.09 -11.57
CA GLN A 97 15.90 3.65 -11.76
C GLN A 97 16.15 3.76 -13.27
N ILE A 98 16.38 4.99 -13.76
CA ILE A 98 16.70 5.22 -15.17
C ILE A 98 18.09 4.61 -15.35
N GLU A 99 18.16 3.44 -15.97
CA GLU A 99 19.43 2.92 -16.47
C GLU A 99 19.95 3.93 -17.49
N ALA A 100 20.96 4.71 -17.10
CA ALA A 100 21.69 5.54 -18.03
C ALA A 100 22.32 4.58 -19.05
N THR A 101 21.66 4.42 -20.20
CA THR A 101 22.26 3.78 -21.36
C THR A 101 23.47 4.63 -21.72
N SER A 102 24.65 4.18 -21.32
CA SER A 102 25.93 4.65 -21.84
C SER A 102 25.89 4.48 -23.36
N ARG A 103 25.61 5.58 -24.06
CA ARG A 103 25.80 5.65 -25.51
C ARG A 103 27.32 5.63 -25.74
N ILE A 104 27.80 4.52 -26.32
CA ILE A 104 29.06 4.49 -27.05
C ILE A 104 28.75 4.91 -28.49
#